data_AF-A0A4R9JYF0-F1
#
_entry.id   AF-A0A4R9JYF0-F1
#
_cell.length_a   1.000
_cell.length_b   1.000
_cell.length_c   1.000
_cell.angle_alpha   90.00
_cell.angle_beta   90.00
_cell.angle_gamma   90.00
#
_symmetry.space_group_name_H-M   'P 1'
#
loop_
_entity.id
_entity.type
_entity.pdbx_description
1 polymer ?
#
loop_
_entity_poly.entity_id
_entity_poly.type
_entity_poly.pdbx_seq_one_letter_code
_entity_poly.pdbx_strand_id
1 'polypeptide(L)'
;MKTFRFYSFFALFLTALPILYAVPVEDKTSDEILSEVRISRIPKIIEVLEEMGLRAYEMEQLKEAKIHFQKALVLRQAIGMKQTEGSAHILTKVSAIESKLGNRCEASKLQRLAIRIYRQMGVNFGAVRLEEEPVKVSHLACAETISWLRD
;
A
#
# COMPACT_ATOMS: atom_id res chain seq x y z
N MET A 1 -36.12 -9.85 -52.33
CA MET A 1 -34.96 -9.12 -52.89
C MET A 1 -34.85 -7.81 -52.11
N LYS A 2 -33.90 -7.48 -51.24
CA LYS A 2 -32.62 -8.04 -50.78
C LYS A 2 -32.52 -7.69 -49.28
N THR A 3 -32.37 -8.68 -48.42
CA THR A 3 -31.86 -8.56 -47.05
C THR A 3 -30.36 -8.32 -47.13
N PHE A 4 -29.88 -7.11 -46.84
CA PHE A 4 -28.45 -6.80 -46.91
C PHE A 4 -27.94 -6.17 -45.60
N ARG A 5 -27.43 -7.05 -44.74
CA ARG A 5 -26.19 -6.89 -43.96
C ARG A 5 -25.98 -5.52 -43.29
N PHE A 6 -26.79 -5.18 -42.29
CA PHE A 6 -26.41 -4.17 -41.28
C PHE A 6 -26.00 -4.78 -39.93
N TYR A 7 -26.38 -6.04 -39.66
CA TYR A 7 -26.07 -6.71 -38.38
C TYR A 7 -24.63 -7.24 -38.24
N SER A 8 -23.85 -7.29 -39.34
CA SER A 8 -22.50 -7.89 -39.29
C SER A 8 -21.40 -6.93 -38.84
N PHE A 9 -21.62 -5.61 -38.90
CA PHE A 9 -20.62 -4.63 -38.48
C PHE A 9 -20.75 -4.22 -37.01
N PHE A 10 -21.96 -4.29 -36.44
CA PHE A 10 -22.17 -3.99 -35.01
C PHE A 10 -21.67 -5.11 -34.08
N ALA A 11 -21.62 -6.35 -34.57
CA ALA A 11 -21.16 -7.50 -33.79
C ALA A 11 -19.61 -7.59 -33.67
N LEU A 12 -18.86 -6.88 -34.52
CA LEU A 12 -17.39 -6.94 -34.53
C LEU A 12 -16.70 -5.82 -33.75
N PHE A 13 -17.45 -4.85 -33.23
CA PHE A 13 -16.88 -3.79 -32.38
C PHE A 13 -16.91 -4.14 -30.88
N LEU A 14 -17.74 -5.11 -30.47
CA LEU A 14 -17.90 -5.47 -29.05
C LEU A 14 -16.83 -6.43 -28.52
N THR A 15 -16.01 -7.04 -29.39
CA THR A 15 -14.99 -8.02 -28.99
C THR A 15 -13.55 -7.52 -29.13
N ALA A 16 -13.35 -6.28 -29.58
CA ALA A 16 -12.02 -5.72 -29.88
C ALA A 16 -11.61 -4.54 -28.97
N LEU A 17 -12.27 -4.37 -27.81
CA LEU A 17 -11.90 -3.37 -26.80
C LEU A 17 -11.58 -3.91 -25.39
N PRO A 18 -11.03 -5.12 -25.18
CA PRO A 18 -10.31 -5.39 -23.94
C PRO A 18 -8.81 -5.07 -24.02
N ILE A 19 -8.29 -4.57 -25.16
CA ILE A 19 -6.84 -4.43 -25.39
C ILE A 19 -6.26 -3.09 -24.86
N LEU A 20 -7.08 -2.21 -24.29
CA LEU A 20 -6.59 -0.94 -23.71
C LEU A 20 -7.16 -0.63 -22.32
N TYR A 21 -7.46 -1.64 -21.52
CA TYR A 21 -7.48 -1.45 -20.08
C TYR A 21 -6.05 -1.70 -19.58
N ALA A 22 -5.25 -0.64 -19.49
CA ALA A 22 -4.15 -0.65 -18.54
C ALA A 22 -4.82 -0.87 -17.17
N VAL A 23 -4.88 -2.13 -16.71
CA VAL A 23 -5.45 -2.46 -15.41
C VAL A 23 -4.69 -1.59 -14.41
N PRO A 24 -5.36 -0.60 -13.79
CA PRO A 24 -4.67 0.33 -12.93
C PRO A 24 -4.04 -0.50 -11.82
N VAL A 25 -2.80 -0.17 -11.45
CA VAL A 25 -2.08 -0.81 -10.32
C VAL A 25 -2.95 -0.82 -9.04
N GLU A 26 -3.90 0.10 -8.97
CA GLU A 26 -4.96 0.21 -7.98
C GLU A 26 -5.80 -1.05 -7.79
N ASP A 27 -6.21 -1.73 -8.87
CA ASP A 27 -7.09 -2.90 -8.80
C ASP A 27 -6.31 -4.18 -8.45
N LYS A 28 -5.00 -4.20 -8.71
CA LYS A 28 -4.16 -5.39 -8.53
C LYS A 28 -3.76 -5.63 -7.10
N THR A 29 -3.71 -6.89 -6.70
CA THR A 29 -3.13 -7.28 -5.40
C THR A 29 -1.60 -7.19 -5.44
N SER A 30 -0.94 -7.08 -4.28
CA SER A 30 0.52 -7.09 -4.24
C SER A 30 1.12 -8.37 -4.83
N ASP A 31 0.48 -9.52 -4.62
CA ASP A 31 0.95 -10.81 -5.18
C ASP A 31 0.80 -10.85 -6.71
N GLU A 32 -0.29 -10.31 -7.25
CA GLU A 32 -0.50 -10.19 -8.69
C GLU A 32 0.57 -9.29 -9.33
N ILE A 33 0.84 -8.12 -8.73
CA ILE A 33 1.91 -7.21 -9.18
C ILE A 33 3.26 -7.93 -9.20
N LEU A 34 3.58 -8.70 -8.16
CA LEU A 34 4.85 -9.45 -8.07
C LEU A 34 4.95 -10.58 -9.11
N SER A 35 3.81 -11.17 -9.50
CA SER A 35 3.79 -12.25 -10.50
C SER A 35 3.90 -11.75 -11.94
N GLU A 36 3.37 -10.57 -12.24
CA GLU A 36 3.28 -10.05 -13.61
C GLU A 36 4.40 -9.06 -13.96
N VAL A 37 4.93 -8.35 -12.95
CA VAL A 37 5.85 -7.26 -13.16
C VAL A 37 7.30 -7.69 -12.91
N ARG A 38 8.18 -7.36 -13.85
CA ARG A 38 9.63 -7.55 -13.67
C ARG A 38 10.13 -6.77 -12.46
N ILE A 39 11.02 -7.38 -11.69
CA ILE A 39 11.60 -6.80 -10.46
C ILE A 39 12.14 -5.37 -10.67
N SER A 40 12.75 -5.09 -11.81
CA SER A 40 13.29 -3.77 -12.15
C SER A 40 12.24 -2.64 -12.23
N ARG A 41 10.96 -2.97 -12.42
CA ARG A 41 9.86 -1.98 -12.47
C ARG A 41 9.16 -1.80 -11.12
N ILE A 42 9.36 -2.71 -10.18
CA ILE A 42 8.71 -2.65 -8.86
C ILE A 42 9.01 -1.36 -8.10
N PRO A 43 10.25 -0.81 -8.09
CA PRO A 43 10.53 0.47 -7.45
C PRO A 43 9.64 1.60 -7.95
N LYS A 44 9.39 1.66 -9.27
CA LYS A 44 8.54 2.71 -9.84
C LYS A 44 7.07 2.54 -9.43
N ILE A 45 6.61 1.30 -9.31
CA ILE A 45 5.25 1.00 -8.84
C ILE A 45 5.09 1.37 -7.36
N ILE A 46 6.11 1.11 -6.53
CA ILE A 46 6.14 1.52 -5.13
C ILE A 46 5.98 3.05 -5.01
N GLU A 47 6.74 3.84 -5.78
CA GLU A 47 6.61 5.30 -5.80
C GLU A 47 5.18 5.75 -6.12
N VAL A 48 4.57 5.18 -7.15
CA VAL A 48 3.18 5.51 -7.54
C VAL A 48 2.19 5.17 -6.42
N LEU A 49 2.33 4.02 -5.78
CA LEU A 49 1.48 3.63 -4.65
C LEU A 49 1.68 4.56 -3.45
N GLU A 50 2.90 5.00 -3.17
CA GLU A 50 3.18 5.95 -2.10
C GLU A 50 2.52 7.31 -2.37
N GLU A 51 2.63 7.82 -3.61
CA GLU A 51 1.97 9.07 -4.02
C GLU A 51 0.45 8.98 -3.92
N MET A 52 -0.15 7.86 -4.35
CA MET A 52 -1.58 7.61 -4.22
C MET A 52 -2.01 7.55 -2.75
N GLY A 53 -1.24 6.84 -1.92
CA GLY A 53 -1.49 6.77 -0.48
C GLY A 53 -1.43 8.13 0.20
N LEU A 54 -0.46 8.96 -0.17
CA LEU A 54 -0.34 10.33 0.34
C LEU A 54 -1.52 11.20 -0.07
N ARG A 55 -1.90 11.17 -1.36
CA ARG A 55 -3.05 11.92 -1.86
C ARG A 55 -4.35 11.50 -1.17
N ALA A 56 -4.59 10.20 -1.02
CA ALA A 56 -5.75 9.69 -0.32
C ALA A 56 -5.76 10.12 1.17
N TYR A 57 -4.59 10.11 1.82
CA TYR A 57 -4.45 10.57 3.21
C TYR A 57 -4.78 12.06 3.35
N GLU A 58 -4.32 12.90 2.42
CA GLU A 58 -4.63 14.34 2.38
C GLU A 58 -6.12 14.62 2.14
N MET A 59 -6.81 13.74 1.40
CA MET A 59 -8.26 13.79 1.19
C MET A 59 -9.08 13.16 2.33
N GLU A 60 -8.42 12.77 3.44
CA GLU A 60 -9.03 12.05 4.56
C GLU A 60 -9.67 10.70 4.20
N GLN A 61 -9.31 10.13 3.05
CA GLN A 61 -9.71 8.80 2.58
C GLN A 61 -8.82 7.73 3.22
N LEU A 62 -9.00 7.54 4.53
CA LEU A 62 -8.10 6.75 5.37
C LEU A 62 -8.01 5.28 4.96
N LYS A 63 -9.10 4.68 4.47
CA LYS A 63 -9.12 3.25 4.08
C LYS A 63 -8.35 3.03 2.79
N GLU A 64 -8.55 3.90 1.81
CA GLU A 64 -7.85 3.91 0.52
C GLU A 64 -6.36 4.17 0.73
N ALA A 65 -6.01 5.18 1.54
CA ALA A 65 -4.63 5.49 1.91
C ALA A 65 -3.93 4.28 2.53
N LYS A 66 -4.60 3.60 3.48
CA LYS A 66 -4.10 2.37 4.10
C LYS A 66 -3.79 1.31 3.04
N ILE A 67 -4.72 1.04 2.12
CA ILE A 67 -4.54 0.02 1.07
C ILE A 67 -3.29 0.31 0.24
N HIS A 68 -3.12 1.53 -0.26
CA HIS A 68 -1.97 1.88 -1.09
C HIS A 68 -0.64 1.77 -0.33
N PHE A 69 -0.59 2.26 0.91
CA PHE A 69 0.61 2.14 1.74
C PHE A 69 0.95 0.69 2.11
N GLN A 70 -0.04 -0.15 2.39
CA GLN A 70 0.15 -1.58 2.63
C GLN A 70 0.72 -2.28 1.40
N LYS A 71 0.16 -2.00 0.21
CA LYS A 71 0.68 -2.55 -1.06
C LYS A 71 2.14 -2.14 -1.27
N ALA A 72 2.46 -0.86 -1.06
CA ALA A 72 3.84 -0.36 -1.17
C ALA A 72 4.79 -1.08 -0.21
N LEU A 73 4.39 -1.29 1.05
CA LEU A 73 5.19 -2.02 2.05
C LEU A 73 5.46 -3.47 1.65
N VAL A 74 4.43 -4.20 1.19
CA VAL A 74 4.59 -5.59 0.74
C VAL A 74 5.55 -5.67 -0.45
N LEU A 75 5.44 -4.75 -1.41
CA LEU A 75 6.36 -4.68 -2.55
C LEU A 75 7.78 -4.34 -2.12
N ARG A 76 7.97 -3.37 -1.22
CA ARG A 76 9.29 -3.03 -0.66
C ARG A 76 9.91 -4.25 0.03
N GLN A 77 9.13 -5.01 0.78
CA GLN A 77 9.60 -6.23 1.41
C GLN A 77 10.03 -7.28 0.39
N ALA A 78 9.24 -7.48 -0.68
CA ALA A 78 9.54 -8.46 -1.72
C ALA A 78 10.85 -8.19 -2.48
N ILE A 79 11.25 -6.91 -2.59
CA ILE A 79 12.52 -6.51 -3.21
C ILE A 79 13.66 -6.29 -2.20
N GLY A 80 13.51 -6.76 -0.96
CA GLY A 80 14.56 -6.70 0.07
C GLY A 80 14.71 -5.34 0.76
N MET A 81 13.80 -4.39 0.55
CA MET A 81 13.83 -3.04 1.14
C MET A 81 13.08 -2.94 2.49
N LYS A 82 12.95 -4.04 3.22
CA LYS A 82 12.20 -4.09 4.49
C LYS A 82 12.76 -3.12 5.56
N GLN A 83 14.08 -3.12 5.77
CA GLN A 83 14.75 -2.33 6.80
C GLN A 83 15.29 -0.99 6.24
N THR A 84 14.49 -0.29 5.44
CA THR A 84 14.88 1.00 4.84
C THR A 84 14.10 2.15 5.45
N GLU A 85 14.65 3.36 5.35
CA GLU A 85 14.01 4.60 5.81
C GLU A 85 12.61 4.76 5.21
N GLY A 86 12.46 4.50 3.91
CA GLY A 86 11.17 4.59 3.25
C GLY A 86 10.14 3.59 3.80
N SER A 87 10.55 2.37 4.15
CA SER A 87 9.65 1.40 4.80
C SER A 87 9.24 1.86 6.20
N ALA A 88 10.17 2.42 6.98
CA ALA A 88 9.86 2.99 8.29
C ALA A 88 8.92 4.22 8.19
N HIS A 89 9.08 5.04 7.15
CA HIS A 89 8.22 6.18 6.88
C HIS A 89 6.79 5.74 6.56
N ILE A 90 6.62 4.76 5.67
CA ILE A 90 5.28 4.22 5.34
C ILE A 90 4.64 3.56 6.57
N LEU A 91 5.40 2.78 7.35
CA LEU A 91 4.90 2.19 8.61
C LEU A 91 4.38 3.25 9.58
N THR A 92 5.04 4.40 9.67
CA THR A 92 4.59 5.54 10.49
C THR A 92 3.26 6.12 9.97
N LYS A 93 3.11 6.24 8.65
CA LYS A 93 1.86 6.71 8.03
C LYS A 93 0.71 5.73 8.29
N VAL A 94 0.92 4.43 8.08
CA VAL A 94 -0.09 3.40 8.34
C VAL A 94 -0.46 3.38 9.83
N SER A 95 0.52 3.48 10.73
CA SER A 95 0.29 3.60 12.18
C SER A 95 -0.65 4.77 12.52
N ALA A 96 -0.40 5.96 11.96
CA ALA A 96 -1.25 7.13 12.16
C ALA A 96 -2.67 6.91 11.60
N ILE A 97 -2.79 6.27 10.44
CA ILE A 97 -4.08 5.91 9.84
C ILE A 97 -4.84 4.92 10.73
N GLU A 98 -4.20 3.86 11.22
CA GLU A 98 -4.83 2.90 12.14
C GLU A 98 -5.30 3.58 13.43
N SER A 99 -4.51 4.51 13.96
CA SER A 99 -4.88 5.29 15.14
C SER A 99 -6.16 6.10 14.88
N LYS A 100 -6.24 6.79 13.73
CA LYS A 100 -7.44 7.54 13.29
C LYS A 100 -8.65 6.63 13.05
N LEU A 101 -8.43 5.40 12.60
CA LEU A 101 -9.48 4.39 12.39
C LEU A 101 -9.90 3.68 13.69
N GLY A 102 -9.23 3.94 14.82
CA GLY A 102 -9.53 3.34 16.12
C GLY A 102 -8.80 2.01 16.42
N ASN A 103 -7.97 1.53 15.49
CA ASN A 103 -7.22 0.27 15.60
C ASN A 103 -5.92 0.43 16.41
N ARG A 104 -6.07 0.81 17.69
CA ARG A 104 -4.94 1.18 18.57
C ARG A 104 -3.87 0.10 18.73
N CYS A 105 -4.27 -1.18 18.79
CA CYS A 105 -3.34 -2.30 18.87
C CYS A 105 -2.42 -2.38 17.64
N GLU A 106 -3.00 -2.28 16.44
CA GLU A 106 -2.25 -2.38 15.18
C GLU A 106 -1.36 -1.15 14.99
N ALA A 107 -1.89 0.05 15.26
CA ALA A 107 -1.12 1.29 15.25
C ALA A 107 0.14 1.20 16.12
N SER A 108 0.00 0.76 17.37
CA SER A 108 1.13 0.63 18.31
C SER A 108 2.21 -0.34 17.82
N LYS A 109 1.84 -1.43 17.14
CA LYS A 109 2.82 -2.38 16.58
C LYS A 109 3.57 -1.78 15.41
N LEU A 110 2.84 -1.18 14.46
CA LEU A 110 3.43 -0.53 13.29
C LEU A 110 4.38 0.58 13.71
N GLN A 111 3.99 1.38 14.72
CA GLN A 111 4.82 2.39 15.33
C GLN A 111 6.12 1.81 15.92
N ARG A 112 6.03 0.73 16.70
CA ARG A 112 7.20 0.05 17.28
C ARG A 112 8.13 -0.51 16.22
N LEU A 113 7.58 -1.06 15.14
CA LEU A 113 8.37 -1.57 14.02
C LEU A 113 9.11 -0.43 13.29
N ALA A 114 8.43 0.68 13.01
CA ALA A 114 9.06 1.86 12.41
C ALA A 114 10.21 2.40 13.27
N ILE A 115 9.98 2.57 14.58
CA ILE A 115 11.00 3.02 15.54
C ILE A 115 12.20 2.07 15.53
N ARG A 116 11.97 0.75 15.52
CA ARG A 116 13.05 -0.24 15.48
C ARG A 116 13.93 -0.07 14.24
N ILE A 117 13.32 0.12 13.07
CA ILE A 117 14.04 0.32 11.81
C ILE A 117 14.86 1.61 11.87
N TYR A 118 14.25 2.73 12.27
CA TYR A 118 14.96 4.00 12.41
C TYR A 118 16.14 3.91 13.38
N ARG A 119 15.98 3.21 14.51
CA ARG A 119 17.07 2.97 15.48
C ARG A 119 18.20 2.15 14.86
N GLN A 120 17.89 1.08 14.12
CA GLN A 120 18.89 0.26 13.45
C GLN A 120 19.70 1.04 12.41
N MET A 121 19.09 2.04 11.77
CA MET A 121 19.74 2.87 10.77
C MET A 121 20.58 4.02 11.34
N GLY A 122 20.55 4.25 12.66
CA GLY A 122 21.27 5.37 13.29
C GLY A 122 20.74 6.75 12.86
N VAL A 123 19.54 6.82 12.29
CA VAL A 123 18.93 8.09 11.86
C VAL A 123 18.50 8.86 13.11
N ASN A 124 19.11 10.04 13.32
CA ASN A 124 18.77 10.93 14.43
C ASN A 124 17.33 11.44 14.27
N PHE A 125 16.51 11.15 15.28
CA PHE A 125 15.05 11.28 15.35
C PHE A 125 14.47 12.71 15.20
N GLY A 126 15.27 13.71 14.83
CA GLY A 126 14.91 15.12 14.91
C GLY A 126 13.81 15.61 13.95
N ALA A 127 13.48 14.86 12.90
CA ALA A 127 12.56 15.33 11.84
C ALA A 127 11.26 14.52 11.72
N VAL A 128 11.17 13.31 12.28
CA VAL A 128 9.93 12.53 12.30
C VAL A 128 9.30 12.74 13.67
N ARG A 129 8.21 13.50 13.74
CA ARG A 129 7.37 13.61 14.95
C ARG A 129 6.67 12.25 15.17
N LEU A 130 7.44 11.25 15.57
CA LEU A 130 6.92 10.04 16.17
C LEU A 130 6.45 10.48 17.54
N GLU A 131 5.14 10.49 17.78
CA GLU A 131 4.63 10.65 19.13
C GLU A 131 5.21 9.50 19.96
N GLU A 132 6.21 9.83 20.78
CA GLU A 132 6.66 8.97 21.89
C GLU A 132 5.63 8.93 23.02
N GLU A 133 4.51 9.66 22.89
CA GLU A 133 3.34 9.31 23.68
C GLU A 133 2.99 7.88 23.32
N PRO A 134 3.17 6.91 24.25
CA PRO A 134 2.72 5.57 23.98
C PRO A 134 1.24 5.71 23.64
N VAL A 135 0.83 5.24 22.46
CA VAL A 135 -0.58 4.96 22.21
C VAL A 135 -1.01 4.19 23.46
N LYS A 136 -1.82 4.82 24.33
CA LYS A 136 -2.18 4.25 25.64
C LYS A 136 -3.12 3.09 25.34
N VAL A 137 -2.54 1.95 24.98
CA VAL A 137 -3.24 0.69 24.80
C VAL A 137 -3.34 0.10 26.19
N SER A 138 -4.55 -0.01 26.73
CA SER A 138 -4.76 -0.83 27.93
C SER A 138 -4.25 -2.23 27.63
N HIS A 139 -3.49 -2.85 28.54
CA HIS A 139 -2.80 -4.14 28.40
C HIS A 139 -3.68 -5.36 28.05
N LEU A 140 -4.92 -5.19 27.60
CA LEU A 140 -5.76 -6.25 27.05
C LEU A 140 -5.21 -6.72 25.70
N ALA A 141 -4.45 -7.82 25.75
CA ALA A 141 -4.24 -8.85 24.73
C ALA A 141 -4.36 -8.39 23.26
N CYS A 142 -3.46 -7.50 22.81
CA CYS A 142 -3.22 -7.36 21.38
C CYS A 142 -2.50 -8.63 20.88
N ALA A 143 -2.96 -9.27 19.80
CA ALA A 143 -2.22 -10.34 19.13
C ALA A 143 -0.77 -9.91 18.82
N GLU A 144 0.19 -10.81 18.64
CA GLU A 144 1.60 -10.39 18.46
C GLU A 144 1.94 -10.01 17.00
N THR A 145 1.27 -10.63 16.03
CA THR A 145 1.59 -10.52 14.59
C THR A 145 0.78 -9.45 13.86
N ILE A 146 1.27 -8.99 12.70
CA ILE A 146 0.55 -8.14 11.74
C ILE A 146 0.13 -9.04 10.58
N SER A 147 -1.18 -9.22 10.35
CA SER A 147 -1.68 -10.29 9.46
C SER A 147 -1.29 -10.15 7.97
N TRP A 148 -1.03 -8.92 7.51
CA TRP A 148 -0.77 -8.62 6.10
C TRP A 148 0.70 -8.29 5.80
N LEU A 149 1.54 -8.14 6.83
CA LEU A 149 2.95 -7.81 6.70
C LEU A 149 3.77 -9.01 7.17
N ARG A 150 4.60 -9.58 6.29
CA ARG A 150 5.39 -10.77 6.66
C ARG A 150 6.52 -10.36 7.62
N ASP A 151 6.75 -11.17 8.65
CA ASP A 151 7.79 -10.93 9.67
C ASP A 151 9.23 -11.14 9.19
#